data_AF-A0A172Y975-F1
#
_entry.id   AF-A0A172Y975-F1
#
_cell.length_a   1.000
_cell.length_b   1.000
_cell.length_c   1.000
_cell.angle_alpha   90.00
_cell.angle_beta   90.00
_cell.angle_gamma   90.00
#
_symmetry.space_group_name_H-M   'P 1'
#
loop_
_entity.id
_entity.type
_entity.pdbx_description
1 polymer ?
#
loop_
_entity_poly.entity_id
_entity_poly.type
_entity_poly.pdbx_seq_one_letter_code
_entity_poly.pdbx_strand_id
1 'polypeptide(L)' 'MRGLHFQTPPYAQAKLVRCLRGAILDVAVDLRLGAATFGQAHAVELSADSGDQLFIPPGFAHGFVPDARARSL' A
#
# COMPACT_ATOMS: atom_id res chain seq x y z
N MET A 1 6.02 3.37 -11.02
CA MET A 1 4.68 3.14 -10.45
C MET A 1 4.30 1.67 -10.65
N ARG A 2 3.74 1.01 -9.63
CA ARG A 2 3.25 -0.38 -9.70
C ARG A 2 1.90 -0.46 -8.97
N GLY A 3 0.92 -1.16 -9.55
CA GLY A 3 -0.42 -1.32 -8.97
C GLY A 3 -1.54 -0.65 -9.78
N LEU A 4 -2.79 -0.70 -9.33
CA LEU A 4 -3.26 -1.35 -8.09
C LEU A 4 -3.46 -2.86 -8.30
N HIS A 5 -2.85 -3.68 -7.44
CA HIS A 5 -2.93 -5.14 -7.48
C HIS A 5 -3.70 -5.70 -6.29
N PHE A 6 -4.58 -6.67 -6.55
CA PHE A 6 -5.31 -7.44 -5.55
C PHE A 6 -5.57 -8.86 -6.07
N GLN A 7 -5.96 -9.75 -5.15
CA GLN A 7 -6.44 -11.09 -5.47
C GLN A 7 -7.75 -11.34 -4.72
N THR A 8 -8.66 -12.08 -5.34
CA THR A 8 -9.97 -12.46 -4.78
C THR A 8 -9.95 -13.90 -4.28
N PRO A 9 -10.97 -14.34 -3.49
CA PRO A 9 -11.11 -15.75 -3.14
C PRO A 9 -11.05 -16.67 -4.37
N PRO A 10 -10.44 -17.87 -4.24
CA PRO A 10 -9.86 -18.46 -3.02
C PRO A 10 -8.42 -18.01 -2.71
N TYR A 11 -7.81 -17.15 -3.54
CA TYR A 11 -6.40 -16.78 -3.46
C TYR A 11 -6.19 -15.37 -2.90
N ALA A 12 -7.10 -14.91 -2.04
CA ALA A 12 -7.00 -13.58 -1.46
C ALA A 12 -5.70 -13.45 -0.65
N GLN A 13 -5.00 -12.33 -0.83
CA GLN A 13 -3.68 -12.10 -0.26
C GLN A 13 -3.69 -10.89 0.67
N ALA A 14 -3.10 -11.04 1.86
CA ALA A 14 -2.68 -9.93 2.69
C ALA A 14 -1.22 -9.56 2.36
N LYS A 15 -0.86 -8.29 2.55
CA LYS A 15 0.52 -7.81 2.35
C LYS A 15 1.00 -7.06 3.59
N LEU A 16 2.28 -7.20 3.91
CA LEU A 16 2.98 -6.34 4.87
C LEU A 16 4.12 -5.66 4.10
N VAL A 17 4.03 -4.35 3.97
CA VAL A 17 4.88 -3.56 3.06
C VAL A 17 5.79 -2.66 3.87
N ARG A 18 7.08 -2.62 3.53
CA ARG A 18 8.05 -1.66 4.08
C ARG A 18 9.00 -1.19 2.99
N CYS A 19 9.53 0.03 3.13
CA CYS A 19 10.61 0.49 2.29
C CYS A 19 11.97 0.11 2.90
N LEU A 20 12.85 -0.50 2.12
CA LEU A 20 14.20 -0.87 2.56
C LEU A 20 15.27 0.15 2.15
N ARG A 21 14.98 1.01 1.17
CA ARG A 21 15.90 2.05 0.69
C ARG A 21 15.13 3.19 0.03
N GLY A 22 15.44 4.44 0.40
CA GLY A 22 14.72 5.63 -0.05
C GLY A 22 13.32 5.69 0.56
N ALA A 23 12.36 6.24 -0.18
CA ALA A 23 10.95 6.22 0.22
C ALA A 23 10.02 5.89 -0.95
N ILE A 24 8.81 5.45 -0.60
CA ILE A 24 7.70 5.22 -1.52
C ILE A 24 6.46 5.93 -1.00
N LEU A 25 5.62 6.40 -1.92
CA LEU A 25 4.22 6.67 -1.61
C LEU A 25 3.44 5.36 -1.86
N ASP A 26 2.98 4.74 -0.77
CA ASP A 26 2.20 3.52 -0.78
C ASP A 26 0.70 3.85 -0.70
N VAL A 27 -0.11 3.18 -1.52
CA VAL A 27 -1.55 3.43 -1.63
C VAL A 27 -2.32 2.12 -1.53
N ALA A 28 -3.29 2.08 -0.63
CA ALA A 28 -4.27 1.01 -0.50
C ALA A 28 -5.67 1.53 -0.79
N VAL A 29 -6.46 0.80 -1.58
CA VAL A 29 -7.86 1.11 -1.91
C VAL A 29 -8.75 0.00 -1.38
N ASP A 30 -9.77 0.36 -0.61
CA ASP A 30 -10.72 -0.61 -0.04
C ASP A 30 -11.68 -1.11 -1.12
N LEU A 31 -11.64 -2.40 -1.44
CA LEU A 31 -12.53 -3.05 -2.40
C LEU A 31 -13.51 -4.03 -1.72
N ARG A 32 -13.67 -3.95 -0.40
CA ARG A 32 -14.62 -4.79 0.33
C ARG A 32 -16.04 -4.33 0.06
N LEU A 33 -16.78 -5.10 -0.76
CA LEU A 33 -18.18 -4.82 -1.05
C LEU A 33 -18.99 -4.69 0.26
N GLY A 34 -19.79 -3.62 0.36
CA GLY A 34 -20.58 -3.31 1.55
C GLY A 34 -19.82 -2.58 2.67
N ALA A 35 -18.51 -2.37 2.55
CA ALA A 35 -17.77 -1.52 3.50
C ALA A 35 -18.16 -0.04 3.31
N ALA A 36 -18.29 0.70 4.42
CA ALA A 36 -18.54 2.14 4.40
C ALA A 36 -17.45 2.95 3.66
N THR A 37 -16.24 2.37 3.56
CA THR A 37 -15.06 2.93 2.92
C THR A 37 -14.81 2.38 1.51
N PHE A 38 -15.75 1.63 0.92
CA PHE A 38 -15.56 1.07 -0.42
C PHE A 38 -15.16 2.14 -1.45
N GLY A 39 -14.10 1.86 -2.20
CA GLY A 39 -13.50 2.76 -3.19
C GLY A 39 -12.63 3.88 -2.63
N GLN A 40 -12.56 4.05 -1.30
CA GLN A 40 -11.70 5.07 -0.68
C GLN A 40 -10.24 4.62 -0.67
N ALA A 41 -9.35 5.57 -0.92
CA ALA A 41 -7.91 5.38 -0.90
C ALA A 41 -7.31 5.87 0.42
N HIS A 42 -6.35 5.11 0.94
CA HIS A 42 -5.44 5.53 1.99
C HIS A 42 -4.03 5.57 1.43
N ALA A 43 -3.34 6.69 1.58
CA ALA A 43 -1.99 6.90 1.10
C ALA A 43 -1.06 7.22 2.27
N VAL A 44 0.11 6.58 2.30
CA VAL A 44 1.12 6.77 3.33
C VAL A 44 2.51 6.76 2.71
N GLU A 45 3.39 7.62 3.21
CA GLU A 45 4.81 7.54 2.86
C GLU A 45 5.48 6.47 3.73
N LEU A 46 6.18 5.52 3.10
CA LEU A 46 7.03 4.57 3.79
C LEU A 46 8.48 4.85 3.41
N SER A 47 9.33 5.10 4.40
CA SER A 47 10.75 5.40 4.20
C SER A 47 11.64 4.35 4.88
N ALA A 48 12.85 4.20 4.34
CA ALA A 48 13.87 3.36 4.97
C ALA A 48 14.29 3.88 6.36
N ASP A 49 14.22 5.20 6.54
CA ASP A 49 14.70 5.89 7.76
C ASP A 49 13.75 5.67 8.95
N SER A 50 12.44 5.72 8.72
CA SER A 50 11.43 5.40 9.74
C SER A 50 11.36 3.90 10.01
N GLY A 51 11.54 3.08 8.97
CA GLY A 51 11.38 1.63 9.05
C GLY A 51 9.92 1.18 9.25
N ASP A 52 8.97 2.09 9.11
CA ASP A 52 7.54 1.84 9.25
C ASP A 52 7.04 0.81 8.24
N GLN A 53 5.97 0.12 8.59
CA GLN A 53 5.36 -0.90 7.76
C GLN A 53 3.85 -0.69 7.65
N LEU A 54 3.31 -0.92 6.45
CA LEU A 54 1.87 -0.90 6.21
C LEU A 54 1.35 -2.33 6.04
N PHE A 55 0.40 -2.72 6.89
CA PHE A 55 -0.38 -3.93 6.70
C PHE A 55 -1.59 -3.66 5.82
N ILE A 56 -1.73 -4.46 4.77
CA ILE A 56 -2.81 -4.37 3.77
C ILE A 56 -3.63 -5.65 3.86
N PRO A 57 -4.86 -5.60 4.40
CA PRO A 57 -5.71 -6.77 4.52
C PRO A 57 -6.19 -7.30 3.17
N PRO A 58 -6.65 -8.57 3.10
CA PRO A 58 -7.39 -9.06 1.94
C PRO A 58 -8.61 -8.18 1.64
N GLY A 59 -8.94 -8.07 0.35
CA GLY A 59 -10.02 -7.18 -0.10
C GLY A 59 -9.60 -5.73 -0.33
N PHE A 60 -8.31 -5.41 -0.21
CA PHE A 60 -7.73 -4.14 -0.65
C PHE A 60 -6.91 -4.32 -1.93
N ALA A 61 -6.94 -3.31 -2.80
CA ALA A 61 -5.98 -3.19 -3.89
C ALA A 61 -4.83 -2.27 -3.48
N HIS A 62 -3.63 -2.62 -3.90
CA HIS A 62 -2.41 -1.99 -3.43
C HIS A 62 -1.47 -1.61 -4.57
N GLY A 63 -0.87 -0.44 -4.47
CA GLY A 63 0.19 0.02 -5.36
C GLY A 63 1.10 1.02 -4.70
N PHE A 64 2.24 1.27 -5.33
CA PHE A 64 3.20 2.26 -4.85
C PHE A 64 3.96 2.91 -6.00
N VAL A 65 4.57 4.05 -5.69
CA VAL A 65 5.54 4.73 -6.56
C VAL A 65 6.74 5.17 -5.71
N PRO A 66 7.98 5.08 -6.23
CA PRO A 66 9.10 5.73 -5.59
C PRO A 66 8.77 7.20 -5.34
N ASP A 67 8.99 7.66 -4.11
CA ASP A 67 8.89 9.09 -3.83
C ASP A 67 10.20 9.76 -4.19
N ALA A 68 10.16 10.60 -5.23
CA ALA A 68 11.31 11.36 -5.69
C ALA A 68 11.61 12.59 -4.81
N ARG A 69 10.72 12.91 -3.85
CA ARG A 69 10.84 14.08 -2.97
C ARG A 69 11.51 13.74 -1.64
N ALA A 70 11.37 12.50 -1.18
CA ALA A 70 12.12 11.97 -0.05
C ALA A 70 13.63 11.95 -0.34
N ARG A 71 14.36 12.85 0.30
CA ARG A 71 15.82 12.81 0.34
C ARG A 71 16.21 11.83 1.43
N SER A 72 16.88 10.72 1.07
CA SER A 72 17.69 10.00 2.07
C SER A 72 18.74 10.97 2.59
N LEU A 73 18.79 11.16 3.91
CA LEU A 73 19.88 11.85 4.59
C LEU A 73 21.18 11.05 4.48
#